data_AF-A0A845YV97-F1
#
_entry.id   AF-A0A845YV97-F1
#
_cell.length_a   1.000
_cell.length_b   1.000
_cell.length_c   1.000
_cell.angle_alpha   90.00
_cell.angle_beta   90.00
_cell.angle_gamma   90.00
#
_symmetry.space_group_name_H-M   'P 1'
#
loop_
_entity.id
_entity.type
_entity.pdbx_description
1 polymer ?
#
loop_
_entity_poly.entity_id
_entity_poly.type
_entity_poly.pdbx_seq_one_letter_code
_entity_poly.pdbx_strand_id
1 'polypeptide(L)'
;MKILKLQTLRGPNYWSIRRHKLVVMRLDLEDLYERYTSDIPGFYKGLIEVLPSLVEHHCSPGIRGGFLSRVEKGTLIGHVIEHIALELQQLAQMTVAFGRTRETSTPGIFQVVIEYENEQ
;
A
#
# COMPACT_ATOMS: atom_id res chain seq x y z
N MET A 1 5.66 14.02 2.64
CA MET A 1 4.45 13.33 2.14
C MET A 1 3.19 13.90 2.77
N LYS A 2 2.10 14.00 2.01
CA LYS A 2 0.80 14.53 2.46
C LYS A 2 -0.39 13.73 1.91
N ILE A 3 -1.35 13.39 2.77
CA ILE A 3 -2.64 12.84 2.34
C ILE A 3 -3.51 14.01 1.85
N LEU A 4 -3.78 14.04 0.54
CA LEU A 4 -4.56 15.09 -0.09
C LEU A 4 -6.07 14.83 0.00
N LYS A 5 -6.47 13.55 -0.07
CA LYS A 5 -7.87 13.14 -0.01
C LYS A 5 -7.98 11.69 0.41
N LEU A 6 -8.99 11.38 1.22
CA LEU A 6 -9.49 10.03 1.47
C LEU A 6 -10.92 9.93 0.96
N GLN A 7 -11.24 8.85 0.26
CA GLN A 7 -12.59 8.60 -0.23
C GLN A 7 -12.95 7.14 -0.04
N THR A 8 -13.97 6.87 0.76
CA THR A 8 -14.55 5.53 0.90
C THR A 8 -15.55 5.27 -0.22
N LEU A 9 -15.38 4.14 -0.90
CA LEU A 9 -16.28 3.62 -1.93
C LEU A 9 -17.11 2.48 -1.35
N ARG A 10 -18.42 2.51 -1.64
CA ARG A 10 -19.40 1.49 -1.26
C ARG A 10 -20.19 1.09 -2.51
N GLY A 11 -19.89 -0.08 -3.05
CA GLY A 11 -20.54 -0.61 -4.26
C GLY A 11 -19.64 -0.65 -5.50
N PRO A 12 -20.24 -0.79 -6.69
CA PRO A 12 -19.50 -0.82 -7.96
C PRO A 12 -18.60 0.39 -8.12
N ASN A 13 -17.37 0.16 -8.58
CA ASN A 13 -16.37 1.21 -8.72
C ASN A 13 -15.39 0.91 -9.85
N TYR A 14 -14.57 1.92 -10.19
CA TYR A 14 -13.58 1.84 -11.26
C TYR A 14 -12.42 0.87 -10.98
N TRP A 15 -12.04 0.67 -9.71
CA TRP A 15 -10.80 0.00 -9.33
C TRP A 15 -10.89 -1.52 -9.39
N SER A 16 -12.08 -2.06 -9.14
CA SER A 16 -12.35 -3.49 -9.18
C SER A 16 -13.80 -3.78 -9.48
N ILE A 17 -14.03 -4.70 -10.41
CA ILE A 17 -15.37 -5.25 -10.69
C ILE A 17 -15.84 -6.26 -9.63
N ARG A 18 -14.96 -6.70 -8.72
CA ARG A 18 -15.26 -7.71 -7.69
C ARG A 18 -15.22 -7.16 -6.25
N ARG A 19 -14.51 -6.05 -6.02
CA ARG A 19 -14.32 -5.48 -4.67
C ARG A 19 -15.11 -4.19 -4.56
N HIS A 20 -16.08 -4.14 -3.67
CA HIS A 20 -17.02 -3.03 -3.54
C HIS A 20 -16.74 -2.08 -2.37
N LYS A 21 -15.92 -2.51 -1.41
CA LYS A 21 -15.53 -1.74 -0.23
C LYS A 21 -14.06 -1.37 -0.36
N LEU A 22 -13.79 -0.17 -0.88
CA LEU A 22 -12.43 0.32 -1.09
C LEU A 22 -12.27 1.71 -0.49
N VAL A 23 -11.11 1.98 0.10
CA VAL A 23 -10.65 3.33 0.41
C VAL A 23 -9.69 3.75 -0.70
N VAL A 24 -9.93 4.92 -1.28
CA VAL A 24 -9.05 5.55 -2.27
C VAL A 24 -8.37 6.74 -1.61
N MET A 25 -7.07 6.63 -1.40
CA MET A 25 -6.23 7.69 -0.87
C MET A 25 -5.47 8.39 -1.98
N ARG A 26 -5.68 9.70 -2.12
CA ARG A 26 -4.81 10.55 -2.93
C ARG A 26 -3.65 11.03 -2.07
N LEU A 27 -2.45 10.61 -2.42
CA LEU A 27 -1.24 10.80 -1.65
C LEU A 27 -0.23 11.60 -2.46
N ASP A 28 0.24 12.71 -1.93
CA ASP A 28 1.41 13.44 -2.43
C ASP A 28 2.66 12.91 -1.74
N LEU A 29 3.58 12.31 -2.51
CA LEU A 29 4.83 11.80 -1.95
C LEU A 29 5.82 12.92 -1.61
N GLU A 30 5.65 14.13 -2.17
CA GLU A 30 6.58 15.25 -2.02
C GLU A 30 8.03 14.78 -2.29
N ASP A 31 8.97 15.05 -1.40
CA ASP A 31 10.41 14.68 -1.55
C ASP A 31 10.67 13.16 -1.63
N LEU A 32 9.66 12.32 -1.38
CA LEU A 32 9.76 10.87 -1.49
C LEU A 32 9.39 10.32 -2.88
N TYR A 33 8.90 11.16 -3.80
CA TYR A 33 8.42 10.71 -5.11
C TYR A 33 9.50 9.95 -5.90
N GLU A 34 10.72 10.47 -5.93
CA GLU A 34 11.85 9.89 -6.67
C GLU A 34 12.76 9.03 -5.78
N ARG A 35 12.31 8.66 -4.57
CA ARG A 35 13.07 7.82 -3.65
C ARG A 35 12.46 6.42 -3.56
N TYR A 36 13.31 5.43 -3.74
CA TYR A 36 12.98 4.04 -3.50
C TYR A 36 13.32 3.66 -2.06
N THR A 37 12.71 2.59 -1.57
CA THR A 37 13.02 2.00 -0.26
C THR A 37 14.50 1.63 -0.11
N SER A 38 15.19 1.30 -1.20
CA SER A 38 16.64 1.04 -1.21
C SER A 38 17.50 2.27 -0.94
N ASP A 39 16.96 3.47 -1.20
CA ASP A 39 17.67 4.74 -1.03
C ASP A 39 17.56 5.26 0.41
N ILE A 40 16.77 4.60 1.25
CA ILE A 40 16.53 4.98 2.65
C ILE A 40 17.30 4.00 3.55
N PRO A 41 18.42 4.43 4.16
CA PRO A 41 19.25 3.54 4.98
C PRO A 41 18.44 2.90 6.12
N GLY A 42 18.55 1.57 6.24
CA GLY A 42 17.91 0.80 7.30
C GLY A 42 16.40 0.59 7.12
N PHE A 43 15.77 1.07 6.05
CA PHE A 43 14.31 0.99 5.85
C PHE A 43 13.79 -0.44 5.92
N TYR A 44 14.41 -1.37 5.17
CA TYR A 44 14.01 -2.77 5.17
C TYR A 44 14.06 -3.39 6.57
N LYS A 45 15.17 -3.20 7.29
CA LYS A 45 15.38 -3.75 8.62
C LYS A 45 14.36 -3.18 9.63
N GLY A 46 14.15 -1.86 9.61
CA GLY A 46 13.17 -1.22 10.49
C GLY A 46 11.74 -1.69 10.20
N LEU A 47 11.39 -1.88 8.91
CA LEU A 47 10.06 -2.35 8.53
C LEU A 47 9.76 -3.75 9.06
N ILE A 48 10.69 -4.70 8.88
CA ILE A 48 10.49 -6.09 9.34
C ILE A 48 10.56 -6.22 10.87
N GLU A 49 11.24 -5.30 11.56
CA GLU A 49 11.29 -5.26 13.02
C GLU A 49 9.95 -4.84 13.62
N VAL A 50 9.29 -3.84 12.99
CA VAL A 50 8.00 -3.31 13.48
C VAL A 50 6.81 -4.15 13.01
N LEU A 51 6.84 -4.65 11.77
CA LEU A 51 5.75 -5.41 11.14
C LEU A 51 6.28 -6.74 10.55
N PRO A 52 6.70 -7.71 11.39
CA PRO A 52 7.28 -8.96 10.92
C PRO A 52 6.32 -9.83 10.08
N SER A 53 5.00 -9.70 10.31
CA SER A 53 3.95 -10.40 9.57
C SER A 53 3.82 -9.99 8.10
N LEU A 54 4.45 -8.89 7.67
CA LEU A 54 4.55 -8.51 6.26
C LEU A 54 5.22 -9.57 5.38
N VAL A 55 5.92 -10.55 5.98
CA VAL A 55 6.40 -11.74 5.27
C VAL A 55 5.27 -12.54 4.62
N GLU A 56 4.04 -12.45 5.10
CA GLU A 56 2.86 -13.10 4.50
C GLU A 56 2.37 -12.38 3.25
N HIS A 57 2.78 -11.13 3.03
CA HIS A 57 2.32 -10.35 1.89
C HIS A 57 2.95 -10.84 0.58
N HIS A 58 2.07 -11.09 -0.38
CA HIS A 58 2.41 -11.44 -1.75
C HIS A 58 2.40 -10.17 -2.61
N CYS A 59 3.23 -10.10 -3.65
CA CYS A 59 3.20 -9.03 -4.65
C CYS A 59 3.05 -9.66 -6.06
N SER A 60 3.41 -8.96 -7.14
CA SER A 60 3.34 -9.48 -8.52
C SER A 60 3.93 -10.89 -8.72
N PRO A 61 5.03 -11.30 -8.03
CA PRO A 61 5.54 -12.66 -8.13
C PRO A 61 4.63 -13.74 -7.54
N GLY A 62 3.61 -13.39 -6.76
CA GLY A 62 2.64 -14.34 -6.21
C GLY A 62 3.21 -15.31 -5.17
N ILE A 63 4.36 -15.00 -4.57
CA ILE A 63 5.01 -15.82 -3.53
C ILE A 63 5.01 -15.12 -2.17
N ARG A 64 5.01 -15.92 -1.10
CA ARG A 64 5.23 -15.46 0.28
C ARG A 64 6.54 -14.68 0.37
N GLY A 65 6.54 -13.55 1.08
CA GLY A 65 7.68 -12.64 1.18
C GLY A 65 7.96 -11.85 -0.10
N GLY A 66 7.12 -12.01 -1.14
CA GLY A 66 7.31 -11.33 -2.42
C GLY A 66 7.28 -9.80 -2.29
N PHE A 67 6.49 -9.26 -1.35
CA PHE A 67 6.51 -7.84 -1.02
C PHE A 67 7.84 -7.42 -0.37
N LEU A 68 8.31 -8.14 0.66
CA LEU A 68 9.57 -7.82 1.33
C LEU A 68 10.76 -7.85 0.36
N SER A 69 10.80 -8.81 -0.58
CA SER A 69 11.82 -8.82 -1.63
C SER A 69 11.78 -7.56 -2.53
N ARG A 70 10.60 -6.97 -2.76
CA ARG A 70 10.47 -5.70 -3.50
C ARG A 70 10.93 -4.51 -2.67
N VAL A 71 10.66 -4.52 -1.36
CA VAL A 71 11.17 -3.48 -0.44
C VAL A 71 12.70 -3.50 -0.39
N GLU A 72 13.31 -4.69 -0.29
CA GLU A 72 14.77 -4.83 -0.28
C GLU A 72 15.41 -4.38 -1.60
N LYS A 73 14.82 -4.75 -2.75
CA LYS A 73 15.31 -4.35 -4.08
C LYS A 73 15.10 -2.87 -4.40
N GLY A 74 14.18 -2.19 -3.71
CA GLY A 74 13.74 -0.85 -4.05
C GLY A 74 12.34 -0.83 -4.65
N THR A 75 11.40 -0.22 -3.93
CA THR A 75 10.05 0.09 -4.40
C THR A 75 9.62 1.48 -3.94
N LEU A 76 8.55 2.03 -4.54
CA LEU A 76 8.06 3.36 -4.19
C LEU A 76 7.32 3.35 -2.85
N ILE A 77 7.41 4.45 -2.10
CA ILE A 77 6.77 4.59 -0.79
C ILE A 77 5.25 4.42 -0.85
N GLY A 78 4.60 4.86 -1.93
CA GLY A 78 3.16 4.64 -2.13
C GLY A 78 2.77 3.15 -2.09
N HIS A 79 3.59 2.28 -2.69
CA HIS A 79 3.38 0.83 -2.68
C HIS A 79 3.65 0.21 -1.30
N VAL A 80 4.59 0.76 -0.53
CA VAL A 80 4.79 0.33 0.86
C VAL A 80 3.57 0.68 1.72
N ILE A 81 3.02 1.89 1.55
CA ILE A 81 1.84 2.34 2.30
C ILE A 81 0.62 1.47 2.02
N GLU A 82 0.43 1.04 0.77
CA GLU A 82 -0.61 0.07 0.41
C GLU A 82 -0.51 -1.21 1.27
N HIS A 83 0.68 -1.82 1.31
CA HIS A 83 0.90 -3.06 2.05
C HIS A 83 0.81 -2.87 3.56
N ILE A 84 1.35 -1.78 4.12
CA ILE A 84 1.22 -1.45 5.54
C ILE A 84 -0.26 -1.28 5.90
N ALA A 85 -1.04 -0.56 5.09
CA ALA A 85 -2.46 -0.36 5.39
C ALA A 85 -3.28 -1.64 5.32
N LEU A 86 -2.91 -2.59 4.45
CA LEU A 86 -3.52 -3.93 4.43
C LEU A 86 -3.08 -4.77 5.65
N GLU A 87 -1.80 -4.74 6.01
CA GLU A 87 -1.27 -5.46 7.18
C GLU A 87 -1.93 -5.00 8.48
N LEU A 88 -2.04 -3.69 8.69
CA LEU A 88 -2.69 -3.14 9.88
C LEU A 88 -4.14 -3.59 10.01
N GLN A 89 -4.85 -3.74 8.88
CA GLN A 89 -6.21 -4.28 8.86
C GLN A 89 -6.23 -5.79 9.18
N GLN A 90 -5.29 -6.56 8.66
CA GLN A 90 -5.16 -7.99 8.98
C GLN A 90 -4.84 -8.22 10.46
N LEU A 91 -3.96 -7.40 11.06
CA LEU A 91 -3.70 -7.41 12.50
C LEU A 91 -4.97 -7.10 13.31
N ALA A 92 -5.82 -6.21 12.79
CA ALA A 92 -7.16 -5.92 13.32
C ALA A 92 -8.21 -6.99 12.98
N GLN A 93 -7.80 -8.19 12.51
CA GLN A 93 -8.65 -9.33 12.16
C GLN A 93 -9.60 -9.11 10.97
N MET A 94 -9.31 -8.13 10.11
CA MET A 94 -10.06 -7.92 8.87
C MET A 94 -9.48 -8.75 7.73
N THR A 95 -10.33 -9.49 7.02
CA THR A 95 -9.87 -10.39 5.95
C THR A 95 -9.78 -9.65 4.62
N VAL A 96 -8.79 -8.77 4.50
CA VAL A 96 -8.55 -7.94 3.31
C VAL A 96 -7.22 -8.28 2.65
N ALA A 97 -7.17 -8.17 1.32
CA ALA A 97 -5.94 -8.46 0.57
C ALA A 97 -5.80 -7.66 -0.73
N PHE A 98 -6.85 -6.96 -1.17
CA PHE A 98 -6.78 -6.19 -2.40
C PHE A 98 -6.17 -4.80 -2.15
N GLY A 99 -5.07 -4.53 -2.85
CA GLY A 99 -4.44 -3.22 -2.92
C GLY A 99 -4.11 -2.84 -4.37
N ARG A 100 -4.02 -1.54 -4.63
CA ARG A 100 -3.46 -1.01 -5.88
C ARG A 100 -2.93 0.40 -5.72
N THR A 101 -1.67 0.61 -6.08
CA THR A 101 -1.03 1.91 -6.14
C THR A 101 -0.78 2.32 -7.58
N ARG A 102 -1.25 3.50 -7.96
CA ARG A 102 -1.03 4.08 -9.29
C ARG A 102 -0.75 5.56 -9.19
N GLU A 103 0.25 6.02 -9.94
CA GLU A 103 0.47 7.44 -10.12
C GLU A 103 -0.69 8.07 -10.92
N THR A 104 -1.00 9.33 -10.61
CA THR A 104 -1.97 10.12 -11.37
C THR A 104 -1.31 10.77 -12.58
N SER A 105 -2.05 11.60 -13.32
CA SER A 105 -1.47 12.45 -14.36
C SER A 105 -0.58 13.57 -13.81
N THR A 106 -0.64 13.83 -12.50
CA THR A 106 0.24 14.79 -11.83
C THR A 106 1.40 14.03 -11.18
N PRO A 107 2.65 14.26 -11.62
CA PRO A 107 3.83 13.60 -11.05
C PRO A 107 3.90 13.76 -9.54
N GLY A 108 4.29 12.70 -8.83
CA GLY A 108 4.40 12.71 -7.36
C GLY A 108 3.08 12.47 -6.61
N ILE A 109 1.94 12.59 -7.29
CA ILE A 109 0.62 12.32 -6.70
C ILE A 109 0.13 10.93 -7.12
N PHE A 110 -0.13 10.10 -6.13
CA PHE A 110 -0.56 8.71 -6.28
C PHE A 110 -1.99 8.51 -5.78
N GLN A 111 -2.67 7.53 -6.36
CA GLN A 111 -3.83 6.88 -5.77
C GLN A 111 -3.39 5.54 -5.17
N VAL A 112 -3.49 5.45 -3.85
CA VAL A 112 -3.31 4.22 -3.09
C VAL A 112 -4.70 3.71 -2.74
N VAL A 113 -5.05 2.54 -3.27
CA VAL A 113 -6.38 1.94 -3.13
C VAL A 113 -6.24 0.70 -2.28
N ILE A 114 -7.00 0.61 -1.21
CA ILE A 114 -6.99 -0.54 -0.29
C ILE A 114 -8.41 -1.01 -0.05
N GLU A 115 -8.58 -2.32 0.01
CA GLU A 115 -9.82 -2.94 0.49
C GLU A 115 -9.99 -2.73 1.99
N TYR A 116 -11.25 -2.66 2.41
CA TYR A 116 -11.62 -2.61 3.81
C TYR A 116 -12.82 -3.52 4.12
N GLU A 117 -12.90 -3.98 5.37
CA GLU A 117 -14.06 -4.74 5.86
C GLU A 117 -15.00 -3.85 6.67
N ASN A 118 -14.43 -3.14 7.65
CA ASN A 118 -15.09 -2.16 8.51
C ASN A 118 -14.37 -0.79 8.42
N GLU A 119 -15.14 0.29 8.51
CA GLU A 119 -14.66 1.68 8.43
C GLU A 119 -15.07 2.53 9.66
N GLN A 120 -15.66 1.89 10.68
CA GLN A 120 -16.10 2.51 11.94
C GLN A 120 -15.20 2.07 13.11
#